data_AF-A0A9P8AW02-F1
#
_entry.id   AF-A0A9P8AW02-F1
#
_cell.length_a   1.000
_cell.length_b   1.000
_cell.length_c   1.000
_cell.angle_alpha   90.00
_cell.angle_beta   90.00
_cell.angle_gamma   90.00
#
_symmetry.space_group_name_H-M   'P 1'
#
loop_
_entity.id
_entity.type
_entity.pdbx_description
1 polymer ?
#
loop_
_entity_poly.entity_id
_entity_poly.type
_entity_poly.pdbx_seq_one_letter_code
_entity_poly.pdbx_strand_id
1 'polypeptide(L)'
;MPLPPQHQQLRISFPVENWPGWDIKELSLTRFEADFAPALGRCDCSRAKTAAAKKGSVSNLAASCPVVLSVNVDAATHDDYCSDSPIFHGVAVSKSSPPIHLALKFALREDLIPALLHEAHMYSAHLEHVQGRAVPYFWGFFMGFLCDSSHGMAVDGDGEPIACLVLEYWGGTLPMRFDHLEKGIRMHILHKLGEIHQCGVHHGDFAERNVLYSDEDGIDIRIIDFDQTEPHMCGRGDKGCDVLQQVGRDMGL
;
A
#
# COMPACT_ATOMS: atom_id res chain seq x y z
N MET A 1 5.86 17.73 -0.64
CA MET A 1 5.79 17.05 -1.95
C MET A 1 4.45 17.41 -2.61
N PRO A 2 4.36 17.55 -3.94
CA PRO A 2 3.08 17.65 -4.62
C PRO A 2 2.26 16.37 -4.40
N LEU A 3 0.93 16.48 -4.33
CA LEU A 3 0.02 15.33 -4.25
C LEU A 3 0.27 14.37 -5.43
N PRO A 4 0.22 13.05 -5.21
CA PRO A 4 0.45 12.09 -6.29
C PRO A 4 -0.60 12.27 -7.40
N PRO A 5 -0.18 12.32 -8.69
CA PRO A 5 -1.11 12.37 -9.81
C PRO A 5 -2.03 11.13 -9.83
N GLN A 6 -3.27 11.31 -10.32
CA GLN A 6 -4.20 10.20 -10.54
C GLN A 6 -3.79 9.39 -11.79
N HIS A 7 -2.78 8.55 -11.64
CA HIS A 7 -2.30 7.66 -12.70
C HIS A 7 -3.30 6.53 -12.94
N GLN A 8 -3.75 6.36 -14.18
CA GLN A 8 -4.75 5.35 -14.55
C GLN A 8 -4.14 3.96 -14.78
N GLN A 9 -2.84 3.91 -15.08
CA GLN A 9 -2.12 2.67 -15.35
C GLN A 9 -0.80 2.66 -14.60
N LEU A 10 -0.40 1.49 -14.11
CA LEU A 10 0.91 1.21 -13.53
C LEU A 10 1.63 0.24 -14.46
N ARG A 11 2.83 0.62 -14.91
CA ARG A 11 3.72 -0.25 -15.68
C ARG A 11 4.97 -0.52 -14.86
N ILE A 12 5.23 -1.79 -14.59
CA ILE A 12 6.35 -2.24 -13.76
C ILE A 12 7.31 -3.01 -14.64
N SER A 13 8.58 -2.60 -14.67
CA SER A 13 9.66 -3.31 -15.32
C SER A 13 10.48 -4.05 -14.27
N PHE A 14 10.65 -5.36 -14.42
CA PHE A 14 11.49 -6.16 -13.54
C PHE A 14 12.90 -6.37 -14.14
N PRO A 15 13.94 -6.48 -13.32
CA PRO A 15 15.30 -6.81 -13.77
C PRO A 15 15.34 -8.13 -14.54
N VAL A 16 16.18 -8.20 -15.57
CA VAL A 16 16.35 -9.41 -16.41
C VAL A 16 17.66 -10.15 -16.16
N GLU A 17 18.67 -9.48 -15.61
CA GLU A 17 19.96 -10.07 -15.29
C GLU A 17 20.08 -10.27 -13.78
N ASN A 18 20.46 -11.49 -13.36
CA ASN A 18 20.61 -11.88 -11.95
C ASN A 18 19.36 -11.68 -11.08
N TRP A 19 18.16 -11.64 -11.69
CA TRP A 19 16.88 -11.54 -11.00
C TRP A 19 16.46 -12.91 -10.45
N PRO A 20 16.38 -13.10 -9.12
CA PRO A 20 15.92 -14.36 -8.54
C PRO A 20 14.39 -14.45 -8.46
N GLY A 21 13.68 -13.37 -8.80
CA GLY A 21 12.23 -13.26 -8.70
C GLY A 21 11.49 -13.86 -9.90
N TRP A 22 10.38 -13.24 -10.28
CA TRP A 22 9.49 -13.78 -11.31
C TRP A 22 10.08 -13.75 -12.72
N ASP A 23 9.71 -14.72 -13.56
CA ASP A 23 9.99 -14.73 -15.01
C ASP A 23 9.01 -13.82 -15.78
N ILE A 24 8.84 -12.59 -15.29
CA ILE A 24 7.96 -11.56 -15.85
C ILE A 24 8.82 -10.34 -16.09
N LYS A 25 8.98 -9.93 -17.34
CA LYS A 25 9.82 -8.77 -17.70
C LYS A 25 9.10 -7.44 -17.47
N GLU A 26 7.81 -7.40 -17.80
CA GLU A 26 6.97 -6.21 -17.66
C GLU A 26 5.59 -6.64 -17.21
N LEU A 27 5.03 -5.90 -16.26
CA LEU A 27 3.67 -6.07 -15.77
C LEU A 27 2.91 -4.76 -15.91
N SER A 28 1.70 -4.82 -16.47
CA SER A 28 0.81 -3.66 -16.60
C SER A 28 -0.46 -3.89 -15.78
N LEU A 29 -0.72 -3.00 -14.83
CA LEU A 29 -1.89 -3.01 -13.96
C LEU A 29 -2.73 -1.75 -14.19
N THR A 30 -4.04 -1.86 -13.96
CA THR A 30 -4.97 -0.75 -14.09
C THR A 30 -5.37 -0.26 -12.71
N ARG A 31 -5.47 1.07 -12.54
CA ARG A 31 -5.92 1.65 -11.27
C ARG A 31 -7.33 1.16 -10.96
N PHE A 32 -7.52 0.66 -9.75
CA PHE A 32 -8.82 0.28 -9.25
C PHE A 32 -9.30 1.35 -8.27
N GLU A 33 -10.33 2.09 -8.69
CA GLU A 33 -11.07 3.01 -7.84
C GLU A 33 -12.28 2.24 -7.30
N ALA A 34 -12.24 1.83 -6.04
CA ALA A 34 -13.46 1.31 -5.43
C ALA A 34 -14.34 2.50 -5.03
N ASP A 35 -15.60 2.50 -5.46
CA ASP A 35 -16.63 3.31 -4.83
C ASP A 35 -16.85 2.73 -3.42
N PHE A 36 -16.03 3.15 -2.46
CA PHE A 36 -16.15 2.75 -1.06
C PHE A 36 -17.34 3.48 -0.40
N ALA A 37 -18.55 3.17 -0.85
CA ALA A 37 -19.75 3.57 -0.12
C ALA A 37 -19.75 2.83 1.24
N PRO A 38 -20.08 3.52 2.35
CA PRO A 38 -20.09 2.89 3.66
C PRO A 38 -21.26 1.90 3.76
N ALA A 39 -21.04 0.65 3.37
CA ALA A 39 -21.97 -0.45 3.62
C ALA A 39 -21.73 -0.99 5.02
N LEU A 40 -22.20 -0.27 6.04
CA LEU A 40 -22.47 -0.88 7.34
C LEU A 40 -23.61 -1.90 7.16
N GLY A 41 -23.26 -3.17 6.93
CA GLY A 41 -24.18 -4.29 7.03
C GLY A 41 -24.08 -5.33 5.93
N ARG A 42 -23.59 -6.52 6.34
CA ARG A 42 -23.65 -7.82 5.65
C ARG A 42 -22.93 -7.94 4.32
N CYS A 43 -21.81 -8.66 4.38
CA CYS A 43 -21.17 -9.30 3.24
C CYS A 43 -22.16 -10.25 2.56
N ASP A 44 -22.46 -9.98 1.29
CA ASP A 44 -23.10 -10.92 0.37
C ASP A 44 -22.22 -10.97 -0.89
N CYS A 45 -21.32 -11.95 -0.93
CA CYS A 45 -20.34 -12.20 -1.99
C CYS A 45 -20.97 -12.81 -3.25
N SER A 46 -22.08 -12.23 -3.73
CA SER A 46 -22.79 -12.69 -4.93
C SER A 46 -23.01 -11.58 -5.98
N ARG A 47 -22.52 -10.35 -5.77
CA ARG A 47 -22.76 -9.22 -6.67
C ARG A 47 -21.68 -8.95 -7.73
N ALA A 48 -20.54 -9.65 -7.69
CA ALA A 48 -19.46 -9.46 -8.66
C ALA A 48 -19.72 -10.08 -10.06
N LYS A 49 -20.81 -10.84 -10.24
CA LYS A 49 -21.10 -11.54 -11.51
C LYS A 49 -22.10 -10.82 -12.44
N THR A 50 -22.55 -9.60 -12.14
CA THR A 50 -23.59 -8.92 -12.95
C THR A 50 -23.30 -7.49 -13.41
N ALA A 51 -22.09 -6.97 -13.22
CA ALA A 51 -21.74 -5.61 -13.66
C ALA A 51 -21.28 -5.50 -15.13
N ALA A 52 -21.17 -6.60 -15.89
CA ALA A 52 -20.65 -6.59 -17.26
C ALA A 52 -21.71 -6.33 -18.37
N ALA A 53 -22.94 -5.94 -18.03
CA ALA A 53 -24.01 -5.77 -19.04
C ALA A 53 -24.91 -4.55 -18.78
N LYS A 54 -24.36 -3.34 -18.82
CA LYS A 54 -25.15 -2.14 -19.14
C LYS A 54 -24.39 -1.25 -20.13
N LYS A 55 -24.85 -1.27 -21.38
CA LYS A 55 -24.51 -0.27 -22.40
C LYS A 55 -24.97 1.11 -21.91
N GLY A 56 -24.03 1.87 -21.37
CA GLY A 56 -24.17 3.30 -21.09
C GLY A 56 -23.80 4.12 -22.33
N SER A 57 -24.66 5.09 -22.64
CA SER A 57 -24.60 6.02 -23.77
C SER A 57 -23.21 6.61 -24.02
N VAL A 58 -22.77 6.54 -25.28
CA VAL A 58 -21.53 7.18 -25.77
C VAL A 58 -21.72 8.69 -25.76
N SER A 59 -21.15 9.37 -24.77
CA SER A 59 -20.80 10.79 -24.89
C SER A 59 -19.32 10.88 -25.24
N ASN A 60 -19.04 11.36 -26.46
CA ASN A 60 -17.71 11.65 -26.97
C ASN A 60 -16.96 12.61 -26.03
N LEU A 61 -16.14 12.08 -25.13
CA LEU A 61 -15.01 12.77 -24.55
C LEU A 61 -13.76 12.15 -25.15
N ALA A 62 -12.93 13.00 -25.75
CA ALA A 62 -11.69 12.61 -26.40
C ALA A 62 -10.90 11.65 -25.50
N ALA A 63 -10.52 10.49 -26.05
CA ALA A 63 -9.68 9.52 -25.38
C ALA A 63 -8.30 10.15 -25.15
N SER A 64 -8.13 10.82 -24.00
CA SER A 64 -6.84 11.17 -23.44
C SER A 64 -6.05 9.88 -23.28
N CYS A 65 -4.78 9.87 -23.71
CA CYS A 65 -3.88 8.78 -23.35
C CYS A 65 -3.90 8.61 -21.82
N PRO A 66 -4.03 7.38 -21.28
CA PRO A 66 -4.01 7.18 -19.85
C PRO A 66 -2.68 7.67 -19.28
N VAL A 67 -2.73 8.36 -18.14
CA VAL A 67 -1.52 8.78 -17.42
C VAL A 67 -0.90 7.51 -16.81
N VAL A 68 0.28 7.13 -17.28
CA VAL A 68 0.97 5.89 -16.88
C VAL A 68 2.05 6.20 -15.85
N LEU A 69 2.03 5.50 -14.71
CA LEU A 69 3.12 5.46 -13.75
C LEU A 69 4.07 4.33 -14.15
N SER A 70 5.27 4.66 -14.63
CA SER A 70 6.29 3.68 -14.99
C SER A 70 7.29 3.52 -13.85
N VAL A 71 7.46 2.29 -13.36
CA VAL A 71 8.33 1.95 -12.23
C VAL A 71 9.30 0.87 -12.66
N ASN A 72 10.59 1.04 -12.38
CA ASN A 72 11.59 -0.02 -12.54
C ASN A 72 11.89 -0.59 -11.16
N VAL A 73 11.79 -1.92 -11.01
CA VAL A 73 12.09 -2.60 -9.75
C VAL A 73 13.60 -2.73 -9.57
N ASP A 74 14.08 -2.51 -8.35
CA ASP A 74 15.50 -2.62 -8.03
C ASP A 74 15.95 -4.08 -7.97
N ALA A 75 17.12 -4.38 -8.57
CA ALA A 75 17.67 -5.73 -8.64
C ALA A 75 18.19 -6.27 -7.31
N ALA A 76 18.44 -5.39 -6.34
CA ALA A 76 18.95 -5.73 -5.01
C ALA A 76 17.84 -5.67 -3.96
N THR A 77 16.62 -6.09 -4.31
CA THR A 77 15.55 -6.22 -3.32
C THR A 77 15.88 -7.37 -2.37
N HIS A 78 15.86 -7.10 -1.06
CA HIS A 78 16.28 -8.06 -0.03
C HIS A 78 15.16 -9.05 0.35
N ASP A 79 14.06 -9.04 -0.41
CA ASP A 79 12.77 -9.39 0.13
C ASP A 79 12.11 -10.56 -0.61
N ASP A 80 11.60 -11.47 0.21
CA ASP A 80 10.71 -12.61 0.02
C ASP A 80 10.08 -12.83 -1.37
N TYR A 81 10.90 -13.08 -2.39
CA TYR A 81 10.48 -13.38 -3.77
C TYR A 81 9.50 -14.57 -3.87
N CYS A 82 9.50 -15.44 -2.86
CA CYS A 82 8.66 -16.63 -2.77
C CYS A 82 7.37 -16.40 -1.99
N SER A 83 7.14 -15.20 -1.46
CA SER A 83 5.89 -14.83 -0.81
C SER A 83 4.76 -14.71 -1.82
N ASP A 84 3.55 -15.02 -1.38
CA ASP A 84 2.32 -14.69 -2.10
C ASP A 84 1.94 -13.20 -1.96
N SER A 85 2.64 -12.46 -1.08
CA SER A 85 2.51 -11.01 -0.88
C SER A 85 3.87 -10.28 -0.85
N PRO A 86 4.66 -10.33 -1.93
CA PRO A 86 6.00 -9.74 -1.93
C PRO A 86 5.93 -8.21 -1.95
N ILE A 87 6.96 -7.60 -1.38
CA ILE A 87 7.18 -6.16 -1.40
C ILE A 87 8.42 -5.89 -2.24
N PHE A 88 8.29 -5.04 -3.25
CA PHE A 88 9.42 -4.60 -4.06
C PHE A 88 9.66 -3.11 -3.87
N HIS A 89 10.93 -2.74 -3.78
CA HIS A 89 11.35 -1.37 -4.01
C HIS A 89 11.47 -1.11 -5.51
N GLY A 90 11.00 0.05 -5.96
CA GLY A 90 11.15 0.48 -7.33
C GLY A 90 11.26 1.99 -7.46
N VAL A 91 11.72 2.42 -8.62
CA VAL A 91 11.98 3.82 -8.93
C VAL A 91 11.17 4.27 -10.14
N ALA A 92 10.34 5.28 -9.94
CA ALA A 92 9.66 6.00 -11.02
C ALA A 92 10.50 7.22 -11.44
N VAL A 93 10.88 7.28 -12.71
CA VAL A 93 11.67 8.38 -13.26
C VAL A 93 10.81 9.21 -14.21
N SER A 94 10.73 10.52 -13.94
CA SER A 94 10.15 11.50 -14.86
C SER A 94 11.24 12.42 -15.39
N LYS A 95 11.10 12.89 -16.63
CA LYS A 95 12.09 13.77 -17.29
C LYS A 95 12.31 15.10 -16.57
N SER A 96 11.35 15.54 -15.74
CA SER A 96 11.31 16.88 -15.15
C SER A 96 11.25 16.89 -13.62
N SER A 97 11.39 15.75 -12.94
CA SER A 97 11.40 15.68 -11.48
C SER A 97 12.46 14.69 -10.98
N PRO A 98 12.91 14.81 -9.73
CA PRO A 98 13.72 13.78 -9.09
C PRO A 98 13.07 12.40 -9.19
N PRO A 99 13.87 11.32 -9.17
CA PRO A 99 13.35 9.97 -9.04
C PRO A 99 12.45 9.84 -7.82
N ILE A 100 11.38 9.07 -7.95
CA ILE A 100 10.44 8.80 -6.88
C ILE A 100 10.63 7.34 -6.49
N HIS A 101 10.99 7.11 -5.24
CA HIS A 101 11.15 5.77 -4.68
C HIS A 101 9.79 5.28 -4.17
N LEU A 102 9.41 4.07 -4.58
CA LEU A 102 8.11 3.48 -4.34
C LEU A 102 8.26 2.09 -3.73
N ALA A 103 7.37 1.77 -2.79
CA ALA A 103 7.16 0.42 -2.30
C ALA A 103 5.95 -0.17 -3.04
N LEU A 104 6.14 -1.33 -3.65
CA LEU A 104 5.13 -2.08 -4.40
C LEU A 104 4.78 -3.34 -3.60
N LYS A 105 3.68 -3.31 -2.86
CA LYS A 105 3.18 -4.48 -2.11
C LYS A 105 2.19 -5.22 -2.98
N PHE A 106 2.45 -6.49 -3.27
CA PHE A 106 1.60 -7.32 -4.11
C PHE A 106 0.68 -8.22 -3.29
N ALA A 107 -0.41 -8.64 -3.93
CA ALA A 107 -1.19 -9.83 -3.58
C ALA A 107 -1.28 -10.68 -4.85
N LEU A 108 -0.61 -11.83 -4.87
CA LEU A 108 -0.50 -12.69 -6.05
C LEU A 108 -1.59 -13.76 -6.13
N ARG A 109 -2.38 -13.90 -5.06
CA ARG A 109 -3.51 -14.82 -4.98
C ARG A 109 -4.78 -14.05 -4.70
N GLU A 110 -5.88 -14.55 -5.27
CA GLU A 110 -7.20 -13.94 -5.11
C GLU A 110 -7.61 -13.77 -3.64
N ASP A 111 -7.26 -14.71 -2.76
CA ASP A 111 -7.64 -14.67 -1.34
C ASP A 111 -6.88 -13.62 -0.52
N LEU A 112 -5.78 -13.07 -1.03
CA LEU A 112 -4.99 -12.01 -0.39
C LEU A 112 -5.43 -10.60 -0.83
N ILE A 113 -6.10 -10.49 -1.98
CA ILE A 113 -6.57 -9.21 -2.53
C ILE A 113 -7.50 -8.46 -1.56
N PRO A 114 -8.47 -9.09 -0.88
CA PRO A 114 -9.35 -8.37 0.05
C PRO A 114 -8.62 -7.67 1.19
N ALA A 115 -7.58 -8.30 1.76
CA ALA A 115 -6.79 -7.70 2.84
C ALA A 115 -5.98 -6.50 2.33
N LEU A 116 -5.34 -6.64 1.16
CA LEU A 116 -4.59 -5.54 0.54
C LEU A 116 -5.49 -4.38 0.09
N LEU A 117 -6.71 -4.69 -0.37
CA LEU A 117 -7.72 -3.68 -0.70
C LEU A 117 -8.22 -2.95 0.55
N HIS A 118 -8.41 -3.65 1.67
CA HIS A 118 -8.75 -3.04 2.95
C HIS A 118 -7.66 -2.06 3.39
N GLU A 119 -6.38 -2.46 3.31
CA GLU A 119 -5.25 -1.57 3.58
C GLU A 119 -5.27 -0.33 2.66
N ALA A 120 -5.44 -0.52 1.34
CA ALA A 120 -5.54 0.60 0.40
C ALA A 120 -6.70 1.56 0.72
N HIS A 121 -7.80 1.02 1.24
CA HIS A 121 -8.94 1.83 1.69
C HIS A 121 -8.58 2.68 2.91
N MET A 122 -7.78 2.17 3.84
CA MET A 122 -7.32 2.95 5.00
C MET A 122 -6.53 4.18 4.55
N TYR A 123 -5.57 3.99 3.64
CA TYR A 123 -4.79 5.08 3.05
C TYR A 123 -5.65 6.14 2.36
N SER A 124 -6.56 5.70 1.47
CA SER A 124 -7.35 6.60 0.64
C SER A 124 -8.49 7.31 1.36
N ALA A 125 -9.09 6.71 2.39
CA ALA A 125 -10.30 7.24 3.03
C ALA A 125 -10.09 7.78 4.45
N HIS A 126 -9.19 7.18 5.24
CA HIS A 126 -9.05 7.52 6.67
C HIS A 126 -7.74 8.25 6.96
N LEU A 127 -6.68 7.91 6.24
CA LEU A 127 -5.31 8.38 6.52
C LEU A 127 -4.83 9.50 5.59
N GLU A 128 -5.69 10.01 4.69
CA GLU A 128 -5.32 11.03 3.70
C GLU A 128 -4.61 12.24 4.33
N HIS A 129 -5.11 12.73 5.47
CA HIS A 129 -4.58 13.90 6.17
C HIS A 129 -3.27 13.68 6.93
N VAL A 130 -2.85 12.43 7.10
CA VAL A 130 -1.61 12.06 7.82
C VAL A 130 -0.54 11.47 6.88
N GLN A 131 -0.82 11.39 5.58
CA GLN A 131 0.18 10.97 4.59
C GLN A 131 1.36 11.95 4.50
N GLY A 132 2.56 11.40 4.33
CA GLY A 132 3.81 12.15 4.36
C GLY A 132 4.15 12.70 5.75
N ARG A 133 3.45 12.26 6.81
CA ARG A 133 3.72 12.68 8.20
C ARG A 133 3.70 11.50 9.17
N ALA A 134 2.61 10.76 9.26
CA ALA A 134 2.50 9.56 10.11
C ALA A 134 2.54 8.28 9.29
N VAL A 135 2.14 8.34 8.02
CA VAL A 135 2.15 7.20 7.08
C VAL A 135 2.75 7.65 5.74
N PRO A 136 3.27 6.73 4.90
CA PRO A 136 3.80 7.10 3.58
C PRO A 136 2.71 7.67 2.66
N TYR A 137 3.10 8.38 1.61
CA TYR A 137 2.14 8.76 0.57
C TYR A 137 1.58 7.54 -0.18
N PHE A 138 0.25 7.45 -0.30
CA PHE A 138 -0.42 6.49 -1.17
C PHE A 138 -0.47 6.97 -2.62
N TRP A 139 0.03 6.13 -3.52
CA TRP A 139 0.05 6.40 -4.96
C TRP A 139 -1.09 5.71 -5.70
N GLY A 140 -1.63 4.63 -5.14
CA GLY A 140 -2.79 3.95 -5.70
C GLY A 140 -2.85 2.47 -5.38
N PHE A 141 -4.00 1.90 -5.71
CA PHE A 141 -4.23 0.47 -5.74
C PHE A 141 -4.52 0.06 -7.18
N PHE A 142 -3.82 -0.95 -7.67
CA PHE A 142 -3.85 -1.37 -9.07
C PHE A 142 -4.13 -2.86 -9.14
N MET A 143 -4.92 -3.27 -10.13
CA MET A 143 -5.29 -4.65 -10.36
C MET A 143 -5.00 -5.08 -11.79
N GLY A 144 -4.79 -6.38 -11.97
CA GLY A 144 -4.57 -7.01 -13.26
C GLY A 144 -4.63 -8.52 -13.13
N PHE A 145 -4.08 -9.21 -14.13
CA PHE A 145 -4.07 -10.67 -14.19
C PHE A 145 -2.66 -11.16 -14.56
N LEU A 146 -2.22 -12.23 -13.91
CA LEU A 146 -1.03 -12.98 -14.32
C LEU A 146 -1.47 -14.19 -15.14
N CYS A 147 -0.89 -14.36 -16.33
CA CYS A 147 -1.04 -15.58 -17.11
C CYS A 147 0.13 -16.51 -16.79
N ASP A 148 -0.14 -17.77 -16.49
CA ASP A 148 0.91 -18.78 -16.36
C ASP A 148 1.62 -18.97 -17.71
N SER A 149 2.90 -18.60 -17.78
CA SER A 149 3.74 -18.78 -18.97
C SER A 149 4.17 -20.24 -19.18
N SER A 150 3.94 -21.12 -18.19
CA SER A 150 4.32 -22.54 -18.25
C SER A 150 3.40 -23.36 -19.17
N HIS A 151 2.20 -22.86 -19.51
CA HIS A 151 1.26 -23.51 -20.42
C HIS A 151 0.95 -22.55 -21.56
N GLY A 152 1.78 -22.62 -22.62
CA GLY A 152 1.74 -21.71 -23.76
C GLY A 152 0.33 -21.35 -24.25
N MET A 153 0.13 -20.04 -24.44
CA MET A 153 -1.08 -19.36 -24.91
C MET A 153 -2.22 -19.32 -23.88
N ALA A 154 -2.31 -18.19 -23.17
CA ALA A 154 -3.49 -17.81 -22.39
C ALA A 154 -4.74 -17.82 -23.28
N VAL A 155 -5.74 -18.58 -22.87
CA VAL A 155 -7.12 -18.42 -23.35
C VAL A 155 -7.68 -17.20 -22.62
N ASP A 156 -8.38 -16.32 -23.34
CA ASP A 156 -9.03 -15.15 -22.76
C ASP A 156 -9.91 -15.56 -21.56
N GLY A 157 -9.45 -15.30 -20.34
CA GLY A 157 -10.20 -15.58 -19.09
C GLY A 157 -9.50 -16.44 -18.03
N ASP A 158 -8.32 -17.01 -18.29
CA ASP A 158 -7.66 -17.97 -17.39
C ASP A 158 -6.49 -17.37 -16.55
N GLY A 159 -6.40 -16.04 -16.46
CA GLY A 159 -5.38 -15.39 -15.64
C GLY A 159 -5.74 -15.35 -14.17
N GLU A 160 -4.77 -15.57 -13.28
CA GLU A 160 -4.94 -15.39 -11.84
C GLU A 160 -5.00 -13.89 -11.52
N PRO A 161 -6.04 -13.40 -10.82
CA PRO A 161 -6.14 -12.00 -10.48
C PRO A 161 -5.03 -11.64 -9.49
N ILE A 162 -4.41 -10.49 -9.71
CA ILE A 162 -3.41 -9.93 -8.81
C ILE A 162 -3.71 -8.47 -8.51
N ALA A 163 -3.18 -8.01 -7.37
CA ALA A 163 -3.26 -6.61 -6.98
C ALA A 163 -1.90 -6.07 -6.51
N CYS A 164 -1.75 -4.75 -6.60
CA CYS A 164 -0.58 -4.02 -6.15
C CYS A 164 -1.00 -2.72 -5.45
N LEU A 165 -0.59 -2.58 -4.20
CA LEU A 165 -0.63 -1.35 -3.43
C LEU A 165 0.70 -0.61 -3.64
N VAL A 166 0.62 0.65 -4.08
CA VAL A 166 1.80 1.50 -4.31
C VAL A 166 1.86 2.60 -3.25
N LEU A 167 2.95 2.60 -2.50
CA LEU A 167 3.26 3.61 -1.49
C LEU A 167 4.58 4.31 -1.82
N GLU A 168 4.79 5.49 -1.26
CA GLU A 168 6.13 6.06 -1.10
C GLU A 168 7.01 5.08 -0.34
N TYR A 169 8.22 4.82 -0.86
CA TYR A 169 9.22 4.08 -0.12
C TYR A 169 9.86 4.99 0.92
N TRP A 170 9.86 4.55 2.18
CA TRP A 170 10.37 5.35 3.29
C TRP A 170 11.30 4.55 4.19
N GLY A 171 12.60 4.58 3.90
CA GLY A 171 13.61 3.93 4.75
C GLY A 171 13.38 2.42 4.97
N GLY A 172 13.95 1.90 6.05
CA GLY A 172 13.79 0.51 6.48
C GLY A 172 12.93 0.37 7.73
N THR A 173 12.53 -0.85 8.05
CA THR A 173 11.86 -1.16 9.32
C THR A 173 12.81 -0.96 10.49
N LEU A 174 12.27 -0.78 11.70
CA LEU A 174 13.10 -0.68 12.91
C LEU A 174 14.04 -1.91 13.05
N PRO A 175 15.35 -1.69 13.29
CA PRO A 175 16.32 -2.78 13.38
C PRO A 175 16.32 -3.49 14.74
N MET A 176 15.56 -2.97 15.72
CA MET A 176 15.52 -3.48 17.08
C MET A 176 14.15 -3.27 17.72
N ARG A 177 13.94 -3.99 18.83
CA ARG A 177 12.74 -3.94 19.64
C ARG A 177 12.47 -2.55 20.20
N PHE A 178 11.19 -2.22 20.41
CA PHE A 178 10.79 -0.90 20.91
C PHE A 178 11.45 -0.52 22.23
N ASP A 179 11.53 -1.45 23.19
CA ASP A 179 12.11 -1.25 24.52
C ASP A 179 13.61 -0.91 24.52
N HIS A 180 14.32 -1.23 23.44
CA HIS A 180 15.73 -0.91 23.25
C HIS A 180 15.97 0.43 22.54
N LEU A 181 14.92 1.05 21.99
CA LEU A 181 15.04 2.36 21.35
C LEU A 181 15.23 3.47 22.38
N GLU A 182 15.91 4.54 21.96
CA GLU A 182 15.98 5.76 22.74
C GLU A 182 14.58 6.29 23.08
N LYS A 183 14.41 6.82 24.30
CA LYS A 183 13.11 7.29 24.78
C LYS A 183 12.48 8.34 23.84
N GLY A 184 13.30 9.20 23.24
CA GLY A 184 12.84 10.20 22.28
C GLY A 184 12.20 9.58 21.03
N ILE A 185 12.83 8.55 20.47
CA ILE A 185 12.32 7.82 19.30
C ILE A 185 11.00 7.13 19.65
N ARG A 186 10.93 6.44 20.79
CA ARG A 186 9.69 5.80 21.27
C ARG A 186 8.54 6.78 21.42
N MET A 187 8.80 7.95 22.02
CA MET A 187 7.80 9.01 22.13
C MET A 187 7.35 9.52 20.75
N HIS A 188 8.28 9.59 19.78
CA HIS A 188 7.96 10.00 18.41
C HIS A 188 7.06 8.99 17.70
N ILE A 189 7.35 7.69 17.83
CA ILE A 189 6.51 6.60 17.34
C ILE A 189 5.10 6.69 17.95
N LEU A 190 5.02 6.83 19.28
CA LEU A 190 3.73 6.93 19.97
C LEU A 190 2.93 8.16 19.51
N HIS A 191 3.61 9.27 19.24
CA HIS A 191 2.98 10.46 18.66
C HIS A 191 2.40 10.17 17.27
N LYS A 192 3.15 9.52 16.36
CA LYS A 192 2.63 9.15 15.03
C LYS A 192 1.43 8.22 15.13
N LEU A 193 1.46 7.26 16.04
CA LEU A 193 0.32 6.37 16.30
C LEU A 193 -0.88 7.15 16.86
N GLY A 194 -0.65 8.17 17.69
CA GLY A 194 -1.66 9.10 18.15
C GLY A 194 -2.33 9.88 17.01
N GLU A 195 -1.56 10.36 16.02
CA GLU A 195 -2.10 11.01 14.82
C GLU A 195 -3.01 10.08 14.01
N ILE A 196 -2.63 8.81 13.87
CA ILE A 196 -3.45 7.77 13.21
C ILE A 196 -4.72 7.50 14.02
N HIS A 197 -4.64 7.40 15.34
CA HIS A 197 -5.81 7.21 16.19
C HIS A 197 -6.80 8.38 16.12
N GLN A 198 -6.31 9.60 15.90
CA GLN A 198 -7.16 10.78 15.68
C GLN A 198 -7.95 10.72 14.36
N CYS A 199 -7.48 9.92 13.39
CA CYS A 199 -8.24 9.60 12.18
C CYS A 199 -9.38 8.59 12.41
N GLY A 200 -9.58 8.13 13.64
CA GLY A 200 -10.69 7.24 13.99
C GLY A 200 -10.42 5.77 13.73
N VAL A 201 -9.14 5.36 13.71
CA VAL A 201 -8.72 3.99 13.39
C VAL A 201 -7.69 3.45 14.38
N HIS A 202 -7.72 2.14 14.62
CA HIS A 202 -6.76 1.37 15.40
C HIS A 202 -6.05 0.41 14.45
N HIS A 203 -4.71 0.41 14.47
CA HIS A 203 -3.89 -0.32 13.51
C HIS A 203 -4.08 -1.85 13.51
N GLY A 204 -4.36 -2.47 14.65
CA GLY A 204 -4.59 -3.93 14.76
C GLY A 204 -3.33 -4.81 14.83
N ASP A 205 -2.28 -4.45 14.11
CA ASP A 205 -1.00 -5.20 14.07
C ASP A 205 0.23 -4.29 14.25
N PHE A 206 0.21 -3.48 15.30
CA PHE A 206 1.30 -2.55 15.60
C PHE A 206 2.53 -3.29 16.17
N ALA A 207 3.60 -3.35 15.38
CA ALA A 207 4.87 -4.02 15.72
C ALA A 207 6.06 -3.32 15.05
N GLU A 208 7.29 -3.65 15.46
CA GLU A 208 8.51 -3.01 14.94
C GLU A 208 8.68 -3.15 13.42
N ARG A 209 8.21 -4.27 12.85
CA ARG A 209 8.19 -4.52 11.39
C ARG A 209 7.28 -3.56 10.62
N ASN A 210 6.33 -2.93 11.29
CA ASN A 210 5.32 -2.03 10.71
C ASN A 210 5.63 -0.55 11.00
N VAL A 211 6.85 -0.28 11.48
CA VAL A 211 7.37 1.07 11.73
C VAL A 211 8.62 1.28 10.89
N LEU A 212 8.52 2.21 9.96
CA LEU A 212 9.59 2.68 9.12
C LEU A 212 10.36 3.81 9.79
N TYR A 213 11.69 3.77 9.70
CA TYR A 213 12.60 4.74 10.27
C TYR A 213 13.57 5.27 9.21
N SER A 214 13.76 6.58 9.19
CA SER A 214 14.81 7.24 8.42
C SER A 214 15.47 8.32 9.26
N ASP A 215 16.79 8.46 9.14
CA ASP A 215 17.59 9.53 9.75
C ASP A 215 18.37 10.37 8.72
N GLU A 216 18.15 10.13 7.42
CA GLU A 216 18.88 10.80 6.33
C GLU A 216 18.70 12.32 6.34
N ASP A 217 17.47 12.79 6.56
CA ASP A 217 17.09 14.21 6.63
C ASP A 217 16.60 14.61 8.05
N GLY A 218 17.11 13.89 9.06
CA GLY A 218 16.62 13.92 10.44
C GLY A 218 15.67 12.77 10.75
N ILE A 219 15.46 12.53 12.05
CA ILE A 219 14.63 11.41 12.52
C ILE A 219 13.18 11.61 12.07
N ASP A 220 12.71 10.75 11.19
CA ASP A 220 11.31 10.68 10.77
C ASP A 220 10.81 9.24 10.76
N ILE A 221 9.53 9.10 11.10
CA ILE A 221 8.88 7.81 11.35
C ILE A 221 7.58 7.75 10.57
N ARG A 222 7.38 6.61 9.89
CA ARG A 222 6.13 6.29 9.20
C ARG A 222 5.63 4.93 9.66
N ILE A 223 4.31 4.77 9.75
CA ILE A 223 3.64 3.51 10.10
C ILE A 223 2.98 2.97 8.84
N ILE A 224 3.05 1.65 8.65
CA ILE A 224 2.59 0.91 7.46
C ILE A 224 1.84 -0.36 7.85
N ASP A 225 1.25 -1.06 6.88
CA ASP A 225 0.63 -2.38 7.05
C ASP A 225 -0.72 -2.32 7.79
N PHE A 226 -1.69 -1.63 7.18
CA PHE A 226 -3.00 -1.36 7.77
C PHE A 226 -4.07 -2.44 7.46
N ASP A 227 -3.67 -3.64 7.08
CA ASP A 227 -4.59 -4.72 6.67
C ASP A 227 -5.45 -5.29 7.82
N GLN A 228 -5.01 -5.11 9.06
CA GLN A 228 -5.73 -5.48 10.29
C GLN A 228 -6.39 -4.30 11.00
N THR A 229 -6.54 -3.17 10.31
CA THR A 229 -7.09 -1.94 10.91
C THR A 229 -8.58 -2.08 11.23
N GLU A 230 -8.96 -1.57 12.40
CA GLU A 230 -10.34 -1.52 12.88
C GLU A 230 -10.77 -0.08 13.20
N PRO A 231 -12.07 0.28 13.07
CA PRO A 231 -12.58 1.56 13.54
C PRO A 231 -12.33 1.76 15.04
N HIS A 232 -11.89 2.96 15.43
CA HIS A 232 -11.56 3.29 16.80
C HIS A 232 -11.94 4.72 17.16
N MET A 233 -12.61 4.93 18.30
CA MET A 233 -12.87 6.26 18.82
C MET A 233 -11.85 6.60 19.90
N CYS A 234 -10.85 7.40 19.53
CA CYS A 234 -9.84 7.86 20.47
C CYS A 234 -10.48 8.89 21.45
N GLY A 235 -10.59 8.53 22.73
CA GLY A 235 -11.17 9.40 23.74
C GLY A 235 -10.34 10.66 23.97
N ARG A 236 -10.77 11.81 23.42
CA ARG A 236 -10.22 13.18 23.65
C ARG A 236 -8.67 13.27 23.79
N GLY A 237 -7.94 12.73 22.82
CA GLY A 237 -6.48 12.87 22.73
C GLY A 237 -5.69 11.92 23.63
N ASP A 238 -4.38 11.84 23.37
CA ASP A 238 -3.41 10.79 23.72
C ASP A 238 -3.40 10.32 25.20
N LYS A 239 -4.01 11.09 26.11
CA LYS A 239 -4.09 10.76 27.54
C LYS A 239 -5.32 9.91 27.92
N GLY A 240 -6.30 9.74 27.04
CA GLY A 240 -7.54 9.01 27.32
C GLY A 240 -7.75 7.72 26.52
N CYS A 241 -6.81 7.34 25.63
CA CYS A 241 -6.92 6.13 24.83
C CYS A 241 -6.21 4.96 25.51
N ASP A 242 -6.97 3.95 25.95
CA ASP A 242 -6.41 2.77 26.62
C ASP A 242 -5.41 2.01 25.74
N VAL A 243 -5.64 1.99 24.41
CA VAL A 243 -4.74 1.34 23.45
C VAL A 243 -3.39 2.07 23.39
N LEU A 244 -3.39 3.40 23.23
CA LEU A 244 -2.13 4.18 23.21
C LEU A 244 -1.39 4.10 24.55
N GLN A 245 -2.12 4.09 25.67
CA GLN A 245 -1.50 3.89 26.98
C GLN A 245 -0.87 2.51 27.12
N GLN A 246 -1.53 1.46 26.60
CA GLN A 246 -1.00 0.11 26.63
C GLN A 246 0.26 0.00 25.76
N VAL A 247 0.21 0.49 24.52
CA VAL A 247 1.37 0.56 23.63
C VAL A 247 2.51 1.35 24.28
N GLY A 248 2.24 2.50 24.91
CA GLY A 248 3.25 3.27 25.63
C GLY A 248 3.93 2.46 26.74
N ARG A 249 3.17 1.69 27.54
CA ARG A 249 3.72 0.79 28.56
C ARG A 249 4.56 -0.32 27.96
N ASP A 250 4.11 -0.94 26.87
CA ASP A 250 4.81 -2.03 26.19
C ASP A 250 6.12 -1.55 25.55
N MET A 251 6.16 -0.29 25.13
CA MET A 251 7.38 0.39 24.69
C MET A 251 8.26 0.89 25.85
N GLY A 252 7.82 0.76 27.11
CA GLY A 252 8.57 1.20 28.30
C GLY A 252 8.64 2.71 28.54
N LEU A 253 7.56 3.44 28.21
CA LEU A 253 7.44 4.91 28.36
C LEU A 253 6.84 5.37 29.69
#